data_AF-A0A088CHK2-F1
#
_entry.id   AF-A0A088CHK2-F1
#
_cell.length_a   1.000
_cell.length_b   1.000
_cell.length_c   1.000
_cell.angle_alpha   90.00
_cell.angle_beta   90.00
_cell.angle_gamma   90.00
#
_symmetry.space_group_name_H-M   'P 1'
#
loop_
_entity.id
_entity.type
_entity.pdbx_description
1 polymer ?
#
loop_
_entity_poly.entity_id
_entity_poly.type
_entity_poly.pdbx_seq_one_letter_code
_entity_poly.pdbx_strand_id
1 'polypeptide(L)'
;QAKLIATVSMLLGTTITISSNHWMMAWAGLEINTLAILPLISKSHHPRAIEASTKYFLIQASASTLLLFSSMSNAWFTGQWDITQLTHQTSCMLLTIAISMKLGLVPFHFWFPEVLQGSSLTTGLLLATIMKFPPTILFLLTSPSINPTLLSTMAIASAMLGGWMGLNQTQLRKILAFSSISHLGWMSIIIAYNPKLTLMTFYLYSLSTSAIFLALNTINTLKLSTMMTAWTKTPSLTAALMLTLLSLAGLPPLTGFLPKWLIIQELTKQELTAMATIIALLSLLSLFFYLRLAYCATITLPPNSTNHMKQWQINKLVPTLTTILTTLSIMLLPMSPMIPTIL
;
A
#
# COMPACT_ATOMS: atom_id res chain seq x y z
N GLN A 1 24.32 -3.62 13.25
CA GLN A 1 23.60 -3.44 14.53
C GLN A 1 22.42 -2.47 14.37
N ALA A 2 22.62 -1.21 13.94
CA ALA A 2 21.52 -0.24 13.78
C ALA A 2 20.35 -0.72 12.90
N LYS A 3 20.62 -1.37 11.75
CA LYS A 3 19.56 -1.93 10.88
C LYS A 3 18.70 -2.98 11.60
N LEU A 4 19.34 -3.85 12.39
CA LEU A 4 18.64 -4.91 13.14
C LEU A 4 17.74 -4.29 14.22
N ILE A 5 18.27 -3.32 14.97
CA ILE A 5 17.52 -2.60 16.00
C ILE A 5 16.32 -1.87 15.39
N ALA A 6 16.49 -1.21 14.24
CA ALA A 6 15.40 -0.56 13.53
C ALA A 6 14.32 -1.55 13.04
N THR A 7 14.72 -2.72 12.51
CA THR A 7 13.73 -3.73 12.09
C THR A 7 13.02 -4.40 13.27
N VAL A 8 13.72 -4.65 14.37
CA VAL A 8 13.13 -5.25 15.58
C VAL A 8 12.19 -4.26 16.26
N SER A 9 12.57 -2.98 16.37
CA SER A 9 11.69 -1.93 16.91
C SER A 9 10.45 -1.72 16.05
N MET A 10 10.56 -1.78 14.73
CA MET A 10 9.39 -1.74 13.83
C MET A 10 8.48 -2.96 14.03
N LEU A 11 9.03 -4.17 14.18
CA LEU A 11 8.22 -5.35 14.51
C LEU A 11 7.54 -5.19 15.88
N LEU A 12 8.27 -4.74 16.90
CA LEU A 12 7.72 -4.48 18.23
C LEU A 12 6.58 -3.46 18.18
N GLY A 13 6.79 -2.31 17.51
CA GLY A 13 5.76 -1.29 17.36
C GLY A 13 4.50 -1.85 16.69
N THR A 14 4.64 -2.61 15.60
CA THR A 14 3.50 -3.28 14.96
C THR A 14 2.81 -4.28 15.89
N THR A 15 3.53 -5.11 16.63
CA THR A 15 2.91 -6.06 17.57
C THR A 15 2.15 -5.36 18.68
N ILE A 16 2.73 -4.29 19.25
CA ILE A 16 2.12 -3.50 20.32
C ILE A 16 0.78 -2.91 19.87
N THR A 17 0.72 -2.34 18.67
CA THR A 17 -0.52 -1.75 18.14
C THR A 17 -1.63 -2.77 17.91
N ILE A 18 -1.27 -4.01 17.59
CA ILE A 18 -2.24 -5.05 17.23
C ILE A 18 -2.79 -5.72 18.48
N SER A 19 -1.94 -5.91 19.49
CA SER A 19 -2.34 -6.50 20.77
C SER A 19 -2.93 -5.50 21.76
N SER A 20 -2.85 -4.21 21.49
CA SER A 20 -3.32 -3.18 22.43
C SER A 20 -4.84 -3.09 22.45
N ASN A 21 -5.41 -3.00 23.66
CA ASN A 21 -6.81 -2.62 23.86
C ASN A 21 -6.96 -1.14 24.26
N HIS A 22 -5.90 -0.52 24.78
CA HIS A 22 -5.93 0.86 25.28
C HIS A 22 -5.35 1.85 24.23
N TRP A 23 -6.02 2.99 24.01
CA TRP A 23 -5.59 4.00 23.02
C TRP A 23 -4.15 4.47 23.18
N MET A 24 -3.71 4.75 24.41
CA MET A 24 -2.32 5.17 24.69
C MET A 24 -1.28 4.14 24.23
N MET A 25 -1.57 2.84 24.38
CA MET A 25 -0.66 1.78 23.97
C MET A 25 -0.64 1.64 22.44
N ALA A 26 -1.79 1.75 21.79
CA ALA A 26 -1.89 1.80 20.33
C ALA A 26 -1.10 3.01 19.77
N TRP A 27 -1.21 4.18 20.40
CA TRP A 27 -0.42 5.34 20.01
C TRP A 27 1.09 5.10 20.18
N ALA A 28 1.52 4.56 21.33
CA ALA A 28 2.92 4.27 21.58
C ALA A 28 3.51 3.31 20.53
N GLY A 29 2.77 2.26 20.15
CA GLY A 29 3.20 1.35 19.09
C GLY A 29 3.33 2.03 17.73
N LEU A 30 2.40 2.93 17.39
CA LEU A 30 2.49 3.74 16.16
C LEU A 30 3.70 4.68 16.18
N GLU A 31 3.98 5.34 17.29
CA GLU A 31 5.15 6.22 17.43
C GLU A 31 6.47 5.46 17.27
N ILE A 32 6.59 4.30 17.92
CA ILE A 32 7.76 3.42 17.77
C ILE A 32 7.97 3.07 16.29
N ASN A 33 6.91 2.77 15.54
CA ASN A 33 7.01 2.51 14.10
C ASN A 33 7.50 3.75 13.33
N THR A 34 6.97 4.94 13.63
CA THR A 34 7.39 6.17 12.94
C THR A 34 8.87 6.48 13.18
N LEU A 35 9.36 6.31 14.41
CA LEU A 35 10.76 6.56 14.75
C LEU A 35 11.69 5.48 14.18
N ALA A 36 11.26 4.21 14.20
CA ALA A 36 12.06 3.08 13.72
C ALA A 36 12.33 3.13 12.20
N ILE A 37 11.41 3.66 11.39
CA ILE A 37 11.58 3.71 9.93
C ILE A 37 12.45 4.88 9.45
N LEU A 38 12.60 5.97 10.23
CA LEU A 38 13.35 7.17 9.82
C LEU A 38 14.82 6.90 9.45
N PRO A 39 15.59 6.10 10.24
CA PRO A 39 16.96 5.75 9.86
C PRO A 39 17.02 4.90 8.59
N LEU A 40 15.98 4.11 8.31
CA LEU A 40 15.91 3.30 7.10
C LEU A 40 15.68 4.18 5.87
N ILE A 41 14.83 5.20 5.95
CA ILE A 41 14.60 6.16 4.85
C ILE A 41 15.87 6.96 4.52
N SER A 42 16.55 7.46 5.55
CA SER A 42 17.74 8.32 5.41
C SER A 42 19.05 7.58 5.12
N LYS A 43 19.01 6.24 4.99
CA LYS A 43 20.19 5.36 4.85
C LYS A 43 21.19 5.76 3.76
N SER A 44 20.73 6.34 2.65
CA SER A 44 21.63 6.72 1.55
C SER A 44 22.39 8.04 1.79
N HIS A 45 22.04 8.79 2.85
CA HIS A 45 22.59 10.10 3.18
C HIS A 45 22.55 11.14 2.04
N HIS A 46 21.78 10.88 0.98
CA HIS A 46 21.56 11.82 -0.10
C HIS A 46 20.58 12.92 0.35
N PRO A 47 20.74 14.19 -0.08
CA PRO A 47 19.84 15.28 0.34
C PRO A 47 18.37 14.96 0.12
N ARG A 48 18.03 14.33 -1.01
CA ARG A 48 16.68 13.83 -1.29
C ARG A 48 16.13 12.80 -0.28
N ALA A 49 16.98 11.92 0.24
CA ALA A 49 16.57 10.93 1.24
C ALA A 49 16.33 11.59 2.61
N ILE A 50 17.13 12.61 2.93
CA ILE A 50 16.95 13.44 4.13
C ILE A 50 15.64 14.23 4.01
N GLU A 51 15.40 14.90 2.89
CA GLU A 51 14.14 15.62 2.63
C GLU A 51 12.92 14.68 2.76
N ALA A 52 12.99 13.48 2.15
CA ALA A 52 11.96 12.46 2.29
C ALA A 52 11.72 12.07 3.76
N SER A 53 12.79 11.88 4.55
CA SER A 53 12.65 11.56 5.98
C SER A 53 11.99 12.69 6.77
N THR A 54 12.31 13.95 6.47
CA THR A 54 11.69 15.12 7.12
C THR A 54 10.21 15.25 6.78
N LYS A 55 9.82 15.06 5.51
CA LYS A 55 8.42 15.08 5.07
C LYS A 55 7.61 13.96 5.72
N TYR A 56 8.18 12.76 5.78
CA TYR A 56 7.58 11.63 6.48
C TYR A 56 7.35 11.94 7.97
N PHE A 57 8.39 12.44 8.66
CA PHE A 57 8.31 12.75 10.09
C PHE A 57 7.22 13.77 10.40
N LEU A 58 7.21 14.92 9.70
CA LEU A 58 6.26 16.00 9.97
C LEU A 58 4.81 15.53 9.86
N ILE A 59 4.49 14.79 8.80
CA ILE A 59 3.11 14.36 8.56
C ILE A 59 2.72 13.25 9.53
N GLN A 60 3.62 12.30 9.79
CA GLN A 60 3.30 11.18 10.69
C GLN A 60 3.21 11.58 12.16
N ALA A 61 3.98 12.59 12.59
CA ALA A 61 3.89 13.22 13.91
C ALA A 61 2.61 14.05 14.05
N SER A 62 2.22 14.79 13.01
CA SER A 62 0.93 15.50 13.01
C SER A 62 -0.26 14.52 13.08
N ALA A 63 -0.16 13.39 12.37
CA ALA A 63 -1.19 12.36 12.38
C ALA A 63 -1.29 11.64 13.74
N SER A 64 -0.16 11.40 14.42
CA SER A 64 -0.16 10.74 15.72
C SER A 64 -0.65 11.64 16.86
N THR A 65 -0.30 12.93 16.82
CA THR A 65 -0.85 13.93 17.76
C THR A 65 -2.37 14.10 17.58
N LEU A 66 -2.87 14.13 16.33
CA LEU A 66 -4.30 14.11 16.05
C LEU A 66 -4.99 12.83 16.56
N LEU A 67 -4.33 11.68 16.46
CA LEU A 67 -4.85 10.43 17.00
C LEU A 67 -4.98 10.50 18.53
N LEU A 68 -3.96 10.96 19.24
CA LEU A 68 -4.06 11.17 20.69
C LEU A 68 -5.17 12.17 21.03
N PHE A 69 -5.25 13.29 20.31
CA PHE A 69 -6.29 14.30 20.52
C PHE A 69 -7.69 13.71 20.34
N SER A 70 -7.89 12.85 19.34
CA SER A 70 -9.16 12.14 19.15
C SER A 70 -9.51 11.25 20.36
N SER A 71 -8.55 10.46 20.86
CA SER A 71 -8.77 9.59 22.02
C SER A 71 -9.02 10.38 23.32
N MET A 72 -8.28 11.48 23.55
CA MET A 72 -8.47 12.37 24.69
C MET A 72 -9.85 13.03 24.66
N SER A 73 -10.30 13.49 23.50
CA SER A 73 -11.64 14.06 23.36
C SER A 73 -12.73 13.04 23.67
N ASN A 74 -12.57 11.78 23.22
CA ASN A 74 -13.52 10.71 23.53
C ASN A 74 -13.53 10.36 25.03
N ALA A 75 -12.35 10.26 25.64
CA ALA A 75 -12.19 9.98 27.06
C ALA A 75 -12.72 11.12 27.95
N TRP A 76 -12.65 12.38 27.49
CA TRP A 76 -13.25 13.52 28.19
C TRP A 76 -14.77 13.40 28.30
N PHE A 77 -15.44 12.89 27.26
CA PHE A 77 -16.89 12.73 27.25
C PHE A 77 -17.38 11.43 27.89
N THR A 78 -16.63 10.32 27.74
CA THR A 78 -17.08 8.97 28.16
C THR A 78 -16.35 8.41 29.37
N GLY A 79 -15.18 8.94 29.70
CA GLY A 79 -14.26 8.37 30.70
C GLY A 79 -13.57 7.08 30.25
N GLN A 80 -13.81 6.59 29.03
CA GLN A 80 -13.29 5.30 28.54
C GLN A 80 -12.09 5.50 27.61
N TRP A 81 -11.14 4.56 27.72
CA TRP A 81 -9.90 4.53 26.94
C TRP A 81 -9.75 3.29 26.05
N ASP A 82 -10.81 2.48 25.98
CA ASP A 82 -10.84 1.29 25.14
C ASP A 82 -10.97 1.67 23.65
N ILE A 83 -10.30 0.92 22.78
CA ILE A 83 -10.27 1.18 21.33
C ILE A 83 -11.64 0.99 20.69
N THR A 84 -12.42 0.03 21.20
CA THR A 84 -13.72 -0.32 20.60
C THR A 84 -14.83 0.70 20.91
N GLN A 85 -14.63 1.53 21.92
CA GLN A 85 -15.66 2.42 22.48
C GLN A 85 -15.47 3.88 22.04
N LEU A 86 -15.57 4.14 20.74
CA LEU A 86 -15.64 5.49 20.18
C LEU A 86 -17.10 5.88 19.96
N THR A 87 -17.61 6.78 20.79
CA THR A 87 -19.03 7.17 20.75
C THR A 87 -19.22 8.61 20.29
N HIS A 88 -18.27 9.51 20.57
CA HIS A 88 -18.44 10.92 20.26
C HIS A 88 -18.12 11.20 18.78
N GLN A 89 -19.09 11.75 18.03
CA GLN A 89 -18.98 11.95 16.58
C GLN A 89 -17.75 12.77 16.16
N THR A 90 -17.38 13.82 16.91
CA THR A 90 -16.18 14.62 16.57
C THR A 90 -14.89 13.82 16.76
N SER A 91 -14.85 12.92 17.75
CA SER A 91 -13.69 12.06 18.00
C SER A 91 -13.52 11.03 16.89
N CYS A 92 -14.63 10.44 16.41
CA CYS A 92 -14.64 9.55 15.25
C CYS A 92 -14.14 10.25 13.99
N MET A 93 -14.59 11.49 13.73
CA MET A 93 -14.12 12.28 12.60
C MET A 93 -12.61 12.61 12.71
N LEU A 94 -12.13 13.04 13.87
CA LEU A 94 -10.71 13.30 14.09
C LEU A 94 -9.85 12.04 13.93
N LEU A 95 -10.32 10.90 14.44
CA LEU A 95 -9.64 9.62 14.29
C LEU A 95 -9.54 9.19 12.83
N THR A 96 -10.66 9.29 12.08
CA THR A 96 -10.66 8.94 10.65
C THR A 96 -9.68 9.81 9.87
N ILE A 97 -9.60 11.12 10.17
CA ILE A 97 -8.61 12.02 9.60
C ILE A 97 -7.19 11.59 9.99
N ALA A 98 -6.92 11.31 11.26
CA ALA A 98 -5.61 10.90 11.75
C ALA A 98 -5.12 9.61 11.08
N ILE A 99 -5.95 8.57 11.01
CA ILE A 99 -5.61 7.30 10.35
C ILE A 99 -5.46 7.50 8.84
N SER A 100 -6.30 8.33 8.21
CA SER A 100 -6.21 8.65 6.78
C SER A 100 -4.88 9.33 6.43
N MET A 101 -4.36 10.23 7.29
CA MET A 101 -3.04 10.84 7.14
C MET A 101 -1.93 9.78 7.23
N LYS A 102 -2.02 8.85 8.20
CA LYS A 102 -1.03 7.77 8.35
C LYS A 102 -1.00 6.82 7.15
N LEU A 103 -2.15 6.48 6.59
CA LEU A 103 -2.26 5.63 5.40
C LEU A 103 -1.91 6.35 4.09
N GLY A 104 -2.04 7.68 4.05
CA GLY A 104 -1.84 8.49 2.85
C GLY A 104 -3.06 8.49 1.92
N LEU A 105 -4.27 8.46 2.48
CA LEU A 105 -5.51 8.67 1.74
C LEU A 105 -5.64 10.14 1.32
N VAL A 106 -6.46 10.40 0.30
CA VAL A 106 -6.76 11.76 -0.18
C VAL A 106 -7.62 12.49 0.86
N PRO A 107 -7.33 13.76 1.21
CA PRO A 107 -6.38 14.68 0.56
C PRO A 107 -4.91 14.59 1.02
N PHE A 108 -4.60 13.84 2.07
CA PHE A 108 -3.28 13.77 2.72
C PHE A 108 -2.24 12.88 1.99
N HIS A 109 -2.49 12.52 0.74
CA HIS A 109 -1.67 11.61 -0.05
C HIS A 109 -0.30 12.17 -0.51
N PHE A 110 -0.09 13.50 -0.47
CA PHE A 110 1.06 14.16 -1.11
C PHE A 110 2.43 13.69 -0.64
N TRP A 111 2.55 13.23 0.60
CA TRP A 111 3.82 12.77 1.14
C TRP A 111 4.27 11.43 0.55
N PHE A 112 3.33 10.55 0.24
CA PHE A 112 3.65 9.15 -0.05
C PHE A 112 4.49 9.00 -1.33
N PRO A 113 4.16 9.64 -2.47
CA PRO A 113 4.99 9.55 -3.68
C PRO A 113 6.40 10.12 -3.51
N GLU A 114 6.56 11.18 -2.72
CA GLU A 114 7.85 11.84 -2.52
C GLU A 114 8.77 11.01 -1.62
N VAL A 115 8.23 10.47 -0.52
CA VAL A 115 8.97 9.61 0.40
C VAL A 115 9.39 8.31 -0.28
N LEU A 116 8.50 7.71 -1.08
CA LEU A 116 8.84 6.50 -1.83
C LEU A 116 9.88 6.81 -2.91
N GLN A 117 9.84 7.97 -3.55
CA GLN A 117 10.86 8.33 -4.54
C GLN A 117 12.24 8.59 -3.92
N GLY A 118 12.31 9.19 -2.73
CA GLY A 118 13.57 9.49 -2.02
C GLY A 118 14.22 8.29 -1.34
N SER A 119 13.47 7.20 -1.14
CA SER A 119 13.93 6.01 -0.44
C SER A 119 14.40 4.88 -1.38
N SER A 120 15.11 3.89 -0.82
CA SER A 120 15.52 2.69 -1.56
C SER A 120 14.33 1.76 -1.82
N LEU A 121 14.43 0.85 -2.81
CA LEU A 121 13.33 -0.08 -3.12
C LEU A 121 12.93 -0.97 -1.93
N THR A 122 13.91 -1.44 -1.14
CA THR A 122 13.64 -2.29 0.03
C THR A 122 12.92 -1.53 1.15
N THR A 123 13.26 -0.25 1.36
CA THR A 123 12.58 0.60 2.33
C THR A 123 11.21 1.06 1.82
N GLY A 124 11.08 1.30 0.51
CA GLY A 124 9.80 1.56 -0.14
C GLY A 124 8.82 0.39 0.00
N LEU A 125 9.32 -0.85 -0.08
CA LEU A 125 8.53 -2.04 0.23
C LEU A 125 7.98 -2.01 1.66
N LEU A 126 8.85 -1.77 2.66
CA LEU A 126 8.44 -1.69 4.07
C LEU A 126 7.38 -0.59 4.31
N LEU A 127 7.56 0.57 3.68
CA LEU A 127 6.60 1.68 3.74
C LEU A 127 5.25 1.34 3.08
N ALA A 128 5.27 0.59 1.98
CA ALA A 128 4.07 0.22 1.24
C ALA A 128 3.28 -0.92 1.88
N THR A 129 3.91 -1.75 2.73
CA THR A 129 3.30 -2.93 3.37
C THR A 129 3.24 -2.81 4.89
N ILE A 130 4.36 -3.05 5.58
CA ILE A 130 4.40 -3.18 7.04
C ILE A 130 3.91 -1.91 7.73
N MET A 131 4.30 -0.74 7.24
CA MET A 131 3.91 0.54 7.88
C MET A 131 2.42 0.87 7.69
N LYS A 132 1.75 0.28 6.69
CA LYS A 132 0.31 0.44 6.49
C LYS A 132 -0.51 -0.54 7.34
N PHE A 133 0.09 -1.60 7.85
CA PHE A 133 -0.62 -2.66 8.57
C PHE A 133 -1.20 -2.20 9.93
N PRO A 134 -0.44 -1.54 10.84
CA PRO A 134 -1.00 -1.04 12.09
C PRO A 134 -2.15 -0.05 11.92
N PRO A 135 -2.04 0.98 11.06
CA PRO A 135 -3.16 1.91 10.87
C PRO A 135 -4.38 1.22 10.24
N THR A 136 -4.21 0.23 9.34
CA THR A 136 -5.36 -0.55 8.84
C THR A 136 -6.06 -1.35 9.93
N ILE A 137 -5.32 -1.91 10.89
CA ILE A 137 -5.90 -2.66 12.01
C ILE A 137 -6.67 -1.74 12.96
N LEU A 138 -6.15 -0.56 13.27
CA LEU A 138 -6.91 0.41 14.07
C LEU A 138 -8.19 0.85 13.35
N PHE A 139 -8.13 1.01 12.03
CA PHE A 139 -9.31 1.35 11.23
C PHE A 139 -10.35 0.22 11.21
N LEU A 140 -9.89 -1.03 11.21
CA LEU A 140 -10.73 -2.22 11.35
C LEU A 140 -11.42 -2.30 12.71
N LEU A 141 -10.66 -2.14 13.80
CA LEU A 141 -11.19 -2.20 15.17
C LEU A 141 -12.22 -1.12 15.45
N THR A 142 -12.11 0.01 14.77
CA THR A 142 -13.00 1.17 14.94
C THR A 142 -14.10 1.27 13.88
N SER A 143 -14.17 0.29 12.96
CA SER A 143 -15.15 0.24 11.87
C SER A 143 -16.61 0.56 12.23
N PRO A 144 -17.21 0.11 13.35
CA PRO A 144 -18.61 0.40 13.64
C PRO A 144 -18.88 1.87 13.98
N SER A 145 -17.85 2.62 14.39
CA SER A 145 -17.98 4.02 14.86
C SER A 145 -17.67 5.07 13.78
N ILE A 146 -17.22 4.63 12.60
CA ILE A 146 -16.75 5.53 11.54
C ILE A 146 -17.93 6.10 10.75
N ASN A 147 -17.86 7.39 10.43
CA ASN A 147 -18.83 8.01 9.53
C ASN A 147 -18.65 7.48 8.09
N PRO A 148 -19.64 6.75 7.53
CA PRO A 148 -19.52 6.15 6.20
C PRO A 148 -19.48 7.20 5.07
N THR A 149 -20.09 8.37 5.26
CA THR A 149 -20.11 9.45 4.24
C THR A 149 -18.71 10.06 4.05
N LEU A 150 -18.01 10.35 5.14
CA LEU A 150 -16.62 10.82 5.07
C LEU A 150 -15.72 9.75 4.44
N LEU A 151 -15.85 8.51 4.90
CA LEU A 151 -15.02 7.41 4.42
C LEU A 151 -15.20 7.16 2.92
N SER A 152 -16.44 7.10 2.45
CA SER A 152 -16.77 6.91 1.02
C SER A 152 -16.22 8.03 0.13
N THR A 153 -16.35 9.29 0.56
CA THR A 153 -15.80 10.43 -0.21
C THR A 153 -14.28 10.37 -0.33
N MET A 154 -13.56 10.10 0.77
CA MET A 154 -12.10 9.95 0.76
C MET A 154 -11.65 8.76 -0.10
N ALA A 155 -12.43 7.68 -0.07
CA ALA A 155 -12.14 6.47 -0.80
C ALA A 155 -12.30 6.63 -2.32
N ILE A 156 -13.37 7.27 -2.77
CA ILE A 156 -13.58 7.60 -4.19
C ILE A 156 -12.51 8.60 -4.65
N ALA A 157 -12.23 9.63 -3.85
CA ALA A 157 -11.23 10.64 -4.18
C ALA A 157 -9.80 10.04 -4.28
N SER A 158 -9.47 9.07 -3.43
CA SER A 158 -8.18 8.36 -3.48
C SER A 158 -8.06 7.41 -4.67
N ALA A 159 -9.13 6.70 -5.04
CA ALA A 159 -9.18 5.93 -6.29
C ALA A 159 -8.99 6.83 -7.52
N MET A 160 -9.67 7.99 -7.55
CA MET A 160 -9.61 8.95 -8.63
C MET A 160 -8.23 9.59 -8.79
N LEU A 161 -7.70 10.23 -7.74
CA LEU A 161 -6.41 10.91 -7.81
C LEU A 161 -5.25 9.93 -7.94
N GLY A 162 -5.32 8.76 -7.31
CA GLY A 162 -4.34 7.69 -7.48
C GLY A 162 -4.25 7.23 -8.94
N GLY A 163 -5.40 7.05 -9.61
CA GLY A 163 -5.45 6.74 -11.03
C GLY A 163 -4.86 7.85 -11.89
N TRP A 164 -5.35 9.09 -11.72
CA TRP A 164 -5.03 10.20 -12.62
C TRP A 164 -3.57 10.66 -12.51
N MET A 165 -3.07 10.83 -11.28
CA MET A 165 -1.70 11.28 -11.05
C MET A 165 -0.67 10.21 -11.41
N GLY A 166 -1.05 8.92 -11.35
CA GLY A 166 -0.21 7.80 -11.77
C GLY A 166 0.15 7.84 -13.25
N LEU A 167 -0.77 8.29 -14.12
CA LEU A 167 -0.58 8.32 -15.58
C LEU A 167 0.62 9.18 -16.01
N ASN A 168 0.85 10.30 -15.31
CA ASN A 168 1.85 11.30 -15.68
C ASN A 168 3.28 10.92 -15.22
N GLN A 169 3.45 9.83 -14.46
CA GLN A 169 4.75 9.49 -13.88
C GLN A 169 5.54 8.53 -14.76
N THR A 170 6.86 8.74 -14.82
CA THR A 170 7.82 7.86 -15.51
C THR A 170 8.72 7.08 -14.53
N GLN A 171 8.69 7.46 -13.25
CA GLN A 171 9.50 6.86 -12.19
C GLN A 171 8.70 5.72 -11.55
N LEU A 172 9.27 4.51 -11.54
CA LEU A 172 8.56 3.31 -11.10
C LEU A 172 8.07 3.43 -9.66
N ARG A 173 8.90 4.03 -8.78
CA ARG A 173 8.55 4.27 -7.38
C ARG A 173 7.32 5.18 -7.22
N LYS A 174 7.19 6.22 -8.05
CA LYS A 174 6.01 7.10 -7.99
C LYS A 174 4.76 6.42 -8.54
N ILE A 175 4.89 5.65 -9.62
CA ILE A 175 3.76 4.89 -10.17
C ILE A 175 3.24 3.88 -9.13
N LEU A 176 4.14 3.15 -8.48
CA LEU A 176 3.78 2.24 -7.39
C LEU A 176 3.20 2.98 -6.19
N ALA A 177 3.67 4.19 -5.88
CA ALA A 177 3.10 5.00 -4.82
C ALA A 177 1.63 5.35 -5.08
N PHE A 178 1.33 5.86 -6.29
CA PHE A 178 -0.03 6.19 -6.70
C PHE A 178 -0.93 4.95 -6.81
N SER A 179 -0.38 3.81 -7.22
CA SER A 179 -1.14 2.57 -7.16
C SER A 179 -1.56 2.19 -5.74
N SER A 180 -0.67 2.35 -4.76
CA SER A 180 -1.01 2.04 -3.37
C SER A 180 -2.10 2.97 -2.82
N ILE A 181 -2.16 4.23 -3.28
CA ILE A 181 -3.21 5.18 -2.91
C ILE A 181 -4.55 4.71 -3.47
N SER A 182 -4.56 4.25 -4.73
CA SER A 182 -5.79 3.70 -5.35
C SER A 182 -6.28 2.42 -4.67
N HIS A 183 -5.37 1.51 -4.29
CA HIS A 183 -5.72 0.29 -3.55
C HIS A 183 -6.21 0.58 -2.13
N LEU A 184 -5.61 1.56 -1.44
CA LEU A 184 -6.14 2.03 -0.16
C LEU A 184 -7.54 2.64 -0.30
N GLY A 185 -7.85 3.28 -1.43
CA GLY A 185 -9.22 3.71 -1.76
C GLY A 185 -10.20 2.54 -1.75
N TRP A 186 -9.90 1.47 -2.49
CA TRP A 186 -10.70 0.22 -2.48
C TRP A 186 -10.85 -0.37 -1.08
N MET A 187 -9.77 -0.41 -0.30
CA MET A 187 -9.80 -0.89 1.08
C MET A 187 -10.70 -0.02 1.94
N SER A 188 -10.59 1.31 1.84
CA SER A 188 -11.35 2.23 2.69
C SER A 188 -12.85 2.21 2.42
N ILE A 189 -13.32 2.00 1.18
CA ILE A 189 -14.76 1.89 0.88
C ILE A 189 -15.44 0.80 1.72
N ILE A 190 -14.80 -0.36 1.83
CA ILE A 190 -15.46 -1.56 2.35
C ILE A 190 -15.35 -1.71 3.88
N ILE A 191 -14.53 -0.88 4.56
CA ILE A 191 -14.30 -0.98 6.02
C ILE A 191 -15.57 -0.84 6.85
N ALA A 192 -16.45 0.07 6.48
CA ALA A 192 -17.70 0.29 7.21
C ALA A 192 -18.70 -0.87 7.05
N TYR A 193 -18.62 -1.64 5.95
CA TYR A 193 -19.62 -2.67 5.62
C TYR A 193 -19.15 -4.09 5.96
N ASN A 194 -17.91 -4.43 5.60
CA ASN A 194 -17.35 -5.75 5.86
C ASN A 194 -15.85 -5.65 6.18
N PRO A 195 -15.47 -5.50 7.47
CA PRO A 195 -14.08 -5.34 7.87
C PRO A 195 -13.20 -6.53 7.44
N LYS A 196 -13.70 -7.76 7.52
CA LYS A 196 -12.94 -8.97 7.14
C LYS A 196 -12.48 -8.93 5.68
N LEU A 197 -13.35 -8.44 4.80
CA LEU A 197 -13.03 -8.32 3.38
C LEU A 197 -11.86 -7.34 3.15
N THR A 198 -11.81 -6.26 3.93
CA THR A 198 -10.72 -5.26 3.84
C THR A 198 -9.39 -5.89 4.23
N LEU A 199 -9.36 -6.73 5.27
CA LEU A 199 -8.17 -7.42 5.73
C LEU A 199 -7.65 -8.39 4.65
N MET A 200 -8.57 -9.14 4.03
CA MET A 200 -8.24 -10.00 2.89
C MET A 200 -7.62 -9.19 1.73
N THR A 201 -8.22 -8.05 1.39
CA THR A 201 -7.70 -7.20 0.31
C THR A 201 -6.32 -6.62 0.64
N PHE A 202 -6.07 -6.27 1.91
CA PHE A 202 -4.78 -5.82 2.39
C PHE A 202 -3.70 -6.89 2.25
N TYR A 203 -4.01 -8.15 2.63
CA TYR A 203 -3.06 -9.25 2.48
C TYR A 203 -2.71 -9.52 1.02
N LEU A 204 -3.69 -9.59 0.11
CA LEU A 204 -3.45 -9.78 -1.33
C LEU A 204 -2.66 -8.61 -1.95
N TYR A 205 -2.96 -7.37 -1.54
CA TYR A 205 -2.19 -6.20 -1.93
C TYR A 205 -0.73 -6.27 -1.42
N SER A 206 -0.52 -6.65 -0.16
CA SER A 206 0.83 -6.75 0.42
C SER A 206 1.67 -7.84 -0.28
N LEU A 207 1.03 -8.95 -0.64
CA LEU A 207 1.64 -10.07 -1.36
C LEU A 207 2.06 -9.65 -2.77
N SER A 208 1.15 -9.07 -3.56
CA SER A 208 1.45 -8.62 -4.92
C SER A 208 2.47 -7.47 -4.97
N THR A 209 2.36 -6.47 -4.07
CA THR A 209 3.35 -5.39 -4.00
C THR A 209 4.74 -5.89 -3.59
N SER A 210 4.83 -6.84 -2.66
CA SER A 210 6.12 -7.44 -2.28
C SER A 210 6.79 -8.17 -3.44
N ALA A 211 6.02 -8.90 -4.26
CA ALA A 211 6.52 -9.53 -5.47
C ALA A 211 7.12 -8.50 -6.45
N ILE A 212 6.42 -7.39 -6.70
CA ILE A 212 6.87 -6.35 -7.63
C ILE A 212 8.11 -5.61 -7.11
N PHE A 213 8.12 -5.17 -5.85
CA PHE A 213 9.28 -4.45 -5.30
C PHE A 213 10.53 -5.32 -5.28
N LEU A 214 10.40 -6.61 -4.95
CA LEU A 214 11.52 -7.53 -4.96
C LEU A 214 12.00 -7.83 -6.39
N ALA A 215 11.09 -8.04 -7.34
CA ALA A 215 11.43 -8.20 -8.75
C ALA A 215 12.18 -6.97 -9.28
N LEU A 216 11.68 -5.75 -9.03
CA LEU A 216 12.38 -4.50 -9.41
C LEU A 216 13.76 -4.37 -8.74
N ASN A 217 13.90 -4.81 -7.49
CA ASN A 217 15.19 -4.80 -6.78
C ASN A 217 16.18 -5.82 -7.34
N THR A 218 15.72 -6.94 -7.90
CA THR A 218 16.63 -7.90 -8.56
C THR A 218 17.15 -7.38 -9.90
N ILE A 219 16.30 -6.67 -10.67
CA ILE A 219 16.64 -6.07 -11.97
C ILE A 219 17.36 -4.71 -11.80
N ASN A 220 17.26 -4.07 -10.64
CA ASN A 220 17.80 -2.72 -10.35
C ASN A 220 17.22 -1.61 -11.26
N THR A 221 15.95 -1.71 -11.65
CA THR A 221 15.30 -0.70 -12.50
C THR A 221 14.51 0.31 -11.66
N LEU A 222 14.71 1.60 -11.96
CA LEU A 222 14.05 2.70 -11.24
C LEU A 222 13.18 3.57 -12.17
N LYS A 223 13.51 3.61 -13.46
CA LYS A 223 12.85 4.42 -14.49
C LYS A 223 12.20 3.51 -15.54
N LEU A 224 11.16 4.02 -16.20
CA LEU A 224 10.50 3.34 -17.31
C LEU A 224 11.50 2.97 -18.42
N SER A 225 12.38 3.90 -18.81
CA SER A 225 13.40 3.67 -19.85
C SER A 225 14.42 2.58 -19.50
N THR A 226 14.70 2.37 -18.22
CA THR A 226 15.58 1.26 -17.80
C THR A 226 14.84 -0.08 -17.79
N MET A 227 13.53 -0.07 -17.54
CA MET A 227 12.70 -1.28 -17.55
C MET A 227 12.57 -1.88 -18.95
N MET A 228 12.46 -1.02 -19.97
CA MET A 228 12.54 -1.36 -21.39
C MET A 228 13.69 -2.32 -21.75
N THR A 229 14.87 -2.10 -21.19
CA THR A 229 16.07 -2.90 -21.51
C THR A 229 16.16 -4.21 -20.72
N ALA A 230 15.33 -4.39 -19.69
CA ALA A 230 15.41 -5.50 -18.74
C ALA A 230 15.08 -6.86 -19.38
N TRP A 231 14.17 -6.88 -20.36
CA TRP A 231 13.75 -8.10 -21.05
C TRP A 231 14.94 -8.88 -21.61
N THR A 232 15.87 -8.15 -22.24
CA THR A 232 17.06 -8.76 -22.86
C THR A 232 18.04 -9.37 -21.87
N LYS A 233 17.93 -9.07 -20.58
CA LYS A 233 18.81 -9.59 -19.52
C LYS A 233 18.18 -10.74 -18.75
N THR A 234 16.92 -10.59 -18.36
CA THR A 234 16.21 -11.56 -17.50
C THR A 234 14.77 -11.75 -17.98
N PRO A 235 14.56 -12.42 -19.13
CA PRO A 235 13.26 -12.49 -19.80
C PRO A 235 12.18 -13.15 -18.94
N SER A 236 12.52 -14.22 -18.21
CA SER A 236 11.59 -14.94 -17.34
C SER A 236 11.05 -14.06 -16.21
N LEU A 237 11.94 -13.32 -15.54
CA LEU A 237 11.57 -12.43 -14.46
C LEU A 237 10.74 -11.24 -14.95
N THR A 238 11.05 -10.68 -16.13
CA THR A 238 10.27 -9.58 -16.70
C THR A 238 8.87 -10.05 -17.14
N ALA A 239 8.74 -11.27 -17.64
CA ALA A 239 7.43 -11.89 -17.92
C ALA A 239 6.62 -12.08 -16.63
N ALA A 240 7.25 -12.58 -15.55
CA ALA A 240 6.59 -12.70 -14.25
C ALA A 240 6.18 -11.32 -13.69
N LEU A 241 7.06 -10.31 -13.77
CA LEU A 241 6.77 -8.94 -13.35
C LEU A 241 5.54 -8.38 -14.08
N MET A 242 5.43 -8.58 -15.39
CA MET A 242 4.25 -8.19 -16.16
C MET A 242 2.97 -8.82 -15.58
N LEU A 243 2.96 -10.14 -15.38
CA LEU A 243 1.79 -10.83 -14.83
C LEU A 243 1.43 -10.32 -13.43
N THR A 244 2.41 -10.02 -12.58
CA THR A 244 2.15 -9.43 -11.25
C THR A 244 1.62 -7.99 -11.31
N LEU A 245 2.01 -7.18 -12.30
CA LEU A 245 1.46 -5.84 -12.50
C LEU A 245 0.01 -5.90 -12.97
N LEU A 246 -0.31 -6.84 -13.85
CA LEU A 246 -1.68 -7.10 -14.29
C LEU A 246 -2.54 -7.69 -13.17
N SER A 247 -1.94 -8.44 -12.24
CA SER A 247 -2.67 -8.92 -11.06
C SER A 247 -3.04 -7.77 -10.12
N LEU A 248 -2.14 -6.81 -9.86
CA LEU A 248 -2.49 -5.57 -9.15
C LEU A 248 -3.59 -4.77 -9.86
N ALA A 249 -3.56 -4.70 -11.20
CA ALA A 249 -4.62 -4.06 -11.98
C ALA A 249 -5.99 -4.74 -11.79
N GLY A 250 -6.01 -6.00 -11.35
CA GLY A 250 -7.22 -6.77 -11.07
C GLY A 250 -7.90 -7.28 -12.32
N LEU A 251 -7.14 -7.75 -13.31
CA LEU A 251 -7.68 -8.41 -14.49
C LEU A 251 -8.08 -9.87 -14.20
N PRO A 252 -9.25 -10.35 -14.66
CA PRO A 252 -9.52 -11.79 -14.73
C PRO A 252 -8.52 -12.39 -15.73
N PRO A 253 -7.77 -13.49 -15.47
CA PRO A 253 -7.90 -14.59 -14.49
C PRO A 253 -6.94 -14.52 -13.27
N LEU A 254 -6.42 -13.34 -12.92
CA LEU A 254 -5.36 -13.18 -11.92
C LEU A 254 -5.91 -12.89 -10.52
N THR A 255 -5.09 -13.12 -9.49
CA THR A 255 -5.51 -13.04 -8.07
C THR A 255 -6.09 -11.70 -7.64
N GLY A 256 -5.56 -10.57 -8.12
CA GLY A 256 -6.04 -9.26 -7.69
C GLY A 256 -7.41 -8.88 -8.27
N PHE A 257 -8.00 -9.70 -9.15
CA PHE A 257 -9.42 -9.58 -9.52
C PHE A 257 -10.33 -9.94 -8.35
N LEU A 258 -9.98 -10.97 -7.58
CA LEU A 258 -10.75 -11.50 -6.46
C LEU A 258 -11.19 -10.42 -5.44
N PRO A 259 -10.30 -9.58 -4.88
CA PRO A 259 -10.70 -8.57 -3.91
C PRO A 259 -11.64 -7.52 -4.51
N LYS A 260 -11.39 -7.06 -5.74
CA LYS A 260 -12.27 -6.06 -6.39
C LYS A 260 -13.65 -6.63 -6.66
N TRP A 261 -13.72 -7.87 -7.14
CA TRP A 261 -14.97 -8.56 -7.39
C TRP A 261 -15.81 -8.73 -6.12
N LEU A 262 -15.20 -9.20 -5.03
CA LEU A 262 -15.90 -9.38 -3.75
C LEU A 262 -16.33 -8.03 -3.14
N ILE A 263 -15.54 -6.96 -3.29
CA ILE A 263 -15.94 -5.61 -2.85
C ILE A 263 -17.20 -5.16 -3.59
N ILE A 264 -17.21 -5.29 -4.93
CA ILE A 264 -18.36 -4.89 -5.74
C ILE A 264 -19.60 -5.70 -5.33
N GLN A 265 -19.45 -7.01 -5.14
CA GLN A 265 -20.54 -7.88 -4.70
C GLN A 265 -21.13 -7.39 -3.36
N GLU A 266 -20.29 -7.09 -2.37
CA GLU A 266 -20.76 -6.64 -1.06
C GLU A 266 -21.42 -5.26 -1.12
N LEU A 267 -20.88 -4.32 -1.91
CA LEU A 267 -21.50 -3.01 -2.11
C LEU A 267 -22.88 -3.12 -2.78
N THR A 268 -23.03 -4.04 -3.74
CA THR A 268 -24.35 -4.26 -4.38
C THR A 268 -25.37 -4.88 -3.43
N LYS A 269 -24.94 -5.73 -2.47
CA LYS A 269 -25.84 -6.26 -1.44
C LYS A 269 -26.36 -5.18 -0.49
N GLN A 270 -25.57 -4.12 -0.27
CA GLN A 270 -25.94 -2.96 0.56
C GLN A 270 -26.68 -1.87 -0.24
N GLU A 271 -27.17 -2.18 -1.45
CA GLU A 271 -27.85 -1.25 -2.38
C GLU A 271 -27.01 -0.05 -2.87
N LEU A 272 -25.69 -0.03 -2.60
CA LEU A 272 -24.76 1.04 -3.00
C LEU A 272 -24.22 0.86 -4.42
N THR A 273 -25.13 0.60 -5.37
CA THR A 273 -24.79 0.28 -6.76
C THR A 273 -24.04 1.43 -7.45
N ALA A 274 -24.49 2.68 -7.25
CA ALA A 274 -23.84 3.85 -7.83
C ALA A 274 -22.37 3.97 -7.39
N MET A 275 -22.09 3.79 -6.09
CA MET A 275 -20.74 3.84 -5.55
C MET A 275 -19.85 2.73 -6.11
N ALA A 276 -20.38 1.50 -6.24
CA ALA A 276 -19.67 0.38 -6.83
C ALA A 276 -19.30 0.65 -8.30
N THR A 277 -20.21 1.23 -9.09
CA THR A 277 -19.93 1.58 -10.49
C THR A 277 -18.87 2.67 -10.62
N ILE A 278 -18.91 3.71 -9.78
CA ILE A 278 -17.94 4.81 -9.80
C ILE A 278 -16.53 4.28 -9.52
N ILE A 279 -16.34 3.51 -8.44
CA ILE A 279 -15.00 3.02 -8.11
C ILE A 279 -14.49 1.99 -9.14
N ALA A 280 -15.38 1.17 -9.69
CA ALA A 280 -15.02 0.24 -10.77
C ALA A 280 -14.50 0.99 -12.02
N LEU A 281 -15.20 2.04 -12.46
CA LEU A 281 -14.77 2.88 -13.58
C LEU A 281 -13.46 3.62 -13.30
N LEU A 282 -13.30 4.18 -12.09
CA LEU A 282 -12.05 4.84 -11.69
C LEU A 282 -10.86 3.88 -11.67
N SER A 283 -11.08 2.60 -11.38
CA SER A 283 -10.02 1.60 -11.41
C SER A 283 -9.46 1.34 -12.81
N LEU A 284 -10.20 1.65 -13.88
CA LEU A 284 -9.71 1.55 -15.25
C LEU A 284 -8.58 2.56 -15.53
N LEU A 285 -8.58 3.74 -14.90
CA LEU A 285 -7.44 4.66 -14.98
C LEU A 285 -6.17 4.01 -14.43
N SER A 286 -6.29 3.28 -13.32
CA SER A 286 -5.14 2.58 -12.74
C SER A 286 -4.61 1.48 -13.67
N LEU A 287 -5.53 0.74 -14.29
CA LEU A 287 -5.23 -0.30 -15.26
C LEU A 287 -4.44 0.24 -16.45
N PHE A 288 -4.73 1.44 -16.94
CA PHE A 288 -4.01 2.02 -18.07
C PHE A 288 -2.51 2.23 -17.79
N PHE A 289 -2.12 2.77 -16.62
CA PHE A 289 -0.68 2.91 -16.34
C PHE A 289 0.00 1.57 -16.09
N TYR A 290 -0.72 0.55 -15.59
CA TYR A 290 -0.18 -0.81 -15.48
C TYR A 290 0.05 -1.44 -16.86
N LEU A 291 -0.88 -1.27 -17.80
CA LEU A 291 -0.69 -1.70 -19.18
C LEU A 291 0.51 -1.00 -19.82
N ARG A 292 0.69 0.30 -19.58
CA ARG A 292 1.88 1.03 -20.01
C ARG A 292 3.16 0.42 -19.45
N LEU A 293 3.18 0.07 -18.16
CA LEU A 293 4.33 -0.61 -17.55
C LEU A 293 4.57 -2.00 -18.14
N ALA A 294 3.53 -2.80 -18.33
CA ALA A 294 3.60 -4.13 -18.94
C ALA A 294 4.15 -4.07 -20.38
N TYR A 295 3.66 -3.11 -21.16
CA TYR A 295 4.12 -2.83 -22.53
C TYR A 295 5.61 -2.49 -22.57
N CYS A 296 6.04 -1.65 -21.64
CA CYS A 296 7.44 -1.29 -21.49
C CYS A 296 8.32 -2.42 -20.95
N ALA A 297 7.77 -3.38 -20.22
CA ALA A 297 8.56 -4.45 -19.62
C ALA A 297 8.84 -5.62 -20.57
N THR A 298 7.92 -5.91 -21.50
CA THR A 298 7.93 -7.20 -22.23
C THR A 298 7.51 -7.12 -23.69
N ILE A 299 6.49 -6.31 -24.03
CA ILE A 299 5.84 -6.36 -25.35
C ILE A 299 6.70 -5.71 -26.44
N THR A 300 7.52 -4.72 -26.06
CA THR A 300 8.39 -4.03 -27.01
C THR A 300 9.86 -4.31 -26.73
N LEU A 301 10.62 -4.38 -27.82
CA LEU A 301 12.08 -4.53 -27.82
C LEU A 301 12.71 -3.22 -28.33
N PRO A 302 13.09 -2.31 -27.43
CA PRO A 302 13.75 -1.06 -27.82
C PRO A 302 15.24 -1.30 -28.14
N PRO A 303 15.89 -0.35 -28.84
CA PRO A 303 17.30 -0.45 -29.14
C PRO A 303 18.13 -0.45 -27.86
N ASN A 304 18.97 -1.46 -27.70
CA ASN A 304 19.92 -1.59 -26.59
C ASN A 304 21.29 -1.02 -26.97
N SER A 305 22.02 -0.52 -25.96
CA SER A 305 23.43 -0.18 -26.14
C SER A 305 24.31 -1.44 -26.27
N THR A 306 25.42 -1.33 -27.00
CA THR A 306 26.37 -2.44 -27.25
C THR A 306 26.95 -3.04 -25.96
N ASN A 307 27.03 -2.25 -24.88
CA ASN A 307 27.51 -2.69 -23.57
C ASN A 307 26.62 -3.74 -22.88
N HIS A 308 25.38 -3.98 -23.36
CA HIS A 308 24.50 -4.99 -22.78
C HIS A 308 25.04 -6.43 -22.91
N MET A 309 25.82 -6.74 -23.95
CA MET A 309 26.36 -8.09 -24.16
C MET A 309 27.23 -8.56 -22.98
N LYS A 310 27.92 -7.65 -22.29
CA LYS A 310 28.71 -7.97 -21.09
C LYS A 310 27.84 -8.44 -19.91
N GLN A 311 26.59 -7.97 -19.83
CA GLN A 311 25.69 -8.34 -18.75
C GLN A 311 25.07 -9.73 -18.93
N TRP A 312 25.10 -10.31 -20.14
CA TRP A 312 24.61 -11.65 -20.40
C TRP A 312 25.49 -12.75 -19.81
N GLN A 313 26.78 -12.47 -19.61
CA GLN A 313 27.72 -13.42 -19.02
C GLN A 313 27.55 -13.56 -17.50
N ILE A 314 26.93 -12.57 -16.84
CA ILE A 314 26.76 -12.56 -15.39
C ILE A 314 25.40 -13.20 -15.04
N ASN A 315 25.43 -14.43 -14.55
CA ASN A 315 24.23 -15.10 -14.08
C ASN A 315 23.87 -14.60 -12.66
N LYS A 316 22.78 -13.84 -12.55
CA LYS A 316 22.27 -13.37 -11.25
C LYS A 316 21.04 -14.19 -10.88
N LEU A 317 21.19 -15.06 -9.86
CA LEU A 317 20.10 -15.87 -9.36
C LEU A 317 18.99 -14.99 -8.76
N VAL A 318 17.75 -15.33 -9.10
CA VAL A 318 16.54 -14.74 -8.53
C VAL A 318 16.31 -15.36 -7.15
N PRO A 319 16.04 -14.57 -6.08
CA PRO A 319 15.84 -15.13 -4.76
C PRO A 319 14.57 -16.00 -4.71
N THR A 320 14.63 -17.13 -4.01
CA THR A 320 13.51 -18.07 -3.86
C THR A 320 12.25 -17.40 -3.33
N LEU A 321 12.36 -16.50 -2.35
CA LEU A 321 11.23 -15.74 -1.80
C LEU A 321 10.47 -14.96 -2.90
N THR A 322 11.19 -14.38 -3.86
CA THR A 322 10.56 -13.62 -4.94
C THR A 322 9.76 -14.53 -5.86
N THR A 323 10.26 -15.73 -6.16
CA THR A 323 9.54 -16.70 -6.97
C THR A 323 8.26 -17.15 -6.30
N ILE A 324 8.30 -17.49 -5.01
CA ILE A 324 7.12 -17.90 -4.22
C ILE A 324 6.07 -16.79 -4.18
N LEU A 325 6.48 -15.54 -3.93
CA LEU A 325 5.55 -14.40 -3.91
C LEU A 325 4.94 -14.13 -5.29
N THR A 326 5.74 -14.22 -6.37
CA THR A 326 5.22 -14.03 -7.73
C THR A 326 4.22 -15.11 -8.12
N THR A 327 4.49 -16.39 -7.83
CA THR A 327 3.58 -17.49 -8.18
C THR A 327 2.26 -17.37 -7.41
N LEU A 328 2.34 -17.10 -6.10
CA LEU A 328 1.16 -16.85 -5.28
C LEU A 328 0.34 -15.67 -5.83
N SER A 329 1.00 -14.57 -6.23
CA SER A 329 0.29 -13.38 -6.75
C SER A 329 -0.41 -13.59 -8.09
N ILE A 330 -0.15 -14.70 -8.79
CA ILE A 330 -0.73 -15.03 -10.10
C ILE A 330 -1.80 -16.12 -9.96
N MET A 331 -1.54 -17.16 -9.16
CA MET A 331 -2.31 -18.41 -9.21
C MET A 331 -3.30 -18.66 -8.04
N LEU A 332 -3.48 -17.73 -7.10
CA LEU A 332 -4.46 -17.90 -6.00
C LEU A 332 -5.94 -17.84 -6.41
N LEU A 333 -6.30 -17.40 -7.63
CA LEU A 333 -7.71 -17.20 -8.02
C LEU A 333 -8.58 -18.47 -7.90
N PRO A 334 -8.14 -19.68 -8.31
CA PRO A 334 -8.94 -20.91 -8.16
C PRO A 334 -9.23 -21.28 -6.70
N MET A 335 -8.44 -20.78 -5.74
CA MET A 335 -8.69 -20.97 -4.31
C MET A 335 -9.66 -19.93 -3.73
N SER A 336 -10.40 -19.22 -4.59
CA SER A 336 -11.36 -18.20 -4.18
C SER A 336 -12.39 -18.61 -3.12
N PRO A 337 -12.94 -19.84 -3.08
CA PRO A 337 -13.91 -20.18 -2.04
C PRO A 337 -13.26 -20.38 -0.67
N MET A 338 -11.98 -20.78 -0.61
CA MET A 338 -11.28 -21.06 0.65
C MET A 338 -10.73 -19.79 1.30
N ILE A 339 -10.21 -18.84 0.50
CA ILE A 339 -9.58 -17.60 0.99
C ILE A 339 -10.47 -16.80 1.97
N PRO A 340 -11.76 -16.53 1.70
CA PRO A 340 -12.60 -15.75 2.61
C PRO A 340 -12.95 -16.51 3.89
N THR A 341 -12.88 -17.84 3.90
CA THR A 341 -13.18 -18.65 5.10
C THR A 341 -12.01 -18.72 6.09
N ILE A 342 -10.80 -18.42 5.63
CA ILE A 342 -9.57 -18.45 6.44
C ILE A 342 -9.42 -17.16 7.29
N LEU A 343 -10.20 -16.11 7.01
CA LEU A 343 -10.13 -14.78 7.62
C LEU A 343 -11.37 -14.42 8.45
#